data_AF-A0A1G2L9D8-F1
#
_entry.id   AF-A0A1G2L9D8-F1
#
_cell.length_a   1.000
_cell.length_b   1.000
_cell.length_c   1.000
_cell.angle_alpha   90.00
_cell.angle_beta   90.00
_cell.angle_gamma   90.00
#
_symmetry.space_group_name_H-M   'P 1'
#
loop_
_entity.id
_entity.type
_entity.pdbx_description
1 polymer ?
#
loop_
_entity_poly.entity_id
_entity_poly.type
_entity_poly.pdbx_seq_one_letter_code
_entity_poly.pdbx_strand_id
1 'polypeptide(L)'
;MKKTGMVFGVFDCLHEGHKYFLAEAAKQCDELFVVVATDEVVEELKGHYPERTYENRVGALKVFNARFQVLPGDEIVGSWEVFEKVRPDIVFLGYDQEAIAEELRQRKMPFLFLDAHHPERYKSSLMHLE
;
A
#
# COMPACT_ATOMS: atom_id res chain seq x y z
N MET A 1 -3.63 14.55 19.70
CA MET A 1 -2.95 14.60 18.39
C MET A 1 -3.68 13.65 17.45
N LYS A 2 -3.74 13.98 16.15
CA LYS A 2 -4.29 13.07 15.14
C LYS A 2 -3.30 11.92 14.92
N LYS A 3 -3.80 10.69 14.85
CA LYS A 3 -3.02 9.49 14.54
C LYS A 3 -2.93 9.34 13.02
N THR A 4 -1.71 9.29 12.49
CA THR A 4 -1.41 9.13 11.07
C THR A 4 -1.01 7.68 10.78
N GLY A 5 -1.65 7.09 9.79
CA GLY A 5 -1.38 5.74 9.30
C GLY A 5 -0.73 5.78 7.92
N MET A 6 0.07 4.78 7.59
CA MET A 6 0.64 4.60 6.25
C MET A 6 0.46 3.17 5.75
N VAL A 7 0.20 3.00 4.46
CA VAL A 7 0.19 1.71 3.76
C VAL A 7 1.02 1.80 2.49
N PHE A 8 1.53 0.66 2.04
CA PHE A 8 2.28 0.51 0.79
C PHE A 8 1.58 -0.47 -0.14
N GLY A 9 1.58 -0.17 -1.44
CA GLY A 9 1.11 -1.15 -2.42
C GLY A 9 1.19 -0.66 -3.85
N VAL A 10 0.98 -1.60 -4.78
CA VAL A 10 0.78 -1.27 -6.19
C VAL A 10 -0.68 -0.86 -6.42
N PHE A 11 -1.63 -1.55 -5.77
CA PHE A 11 -3.08 -1.34 -5.94
C PHE A 11 -3.53 -1.39 -7.41
N ASP A 12 -2.89 -2.27 -8.19
CA ASP A 12 -3.29 -2.54 -9.56
C ASP A 12 -4.64 -3.25 -9.60
N CYS A 13 -5.47 -2.91 -10.60
CA CYS A 13 -6.83 -3.44 -10.76
C CYS A 13 -7.61 -3.53 -9.42
N LEU A 14 -7.79 -2.38 -8.74
CA LEU A 14 -8.34 -2.25 -7.38
C LEU A 14 -9.59 -3.13 -7.11
N HIS A 15 -9.36 -4.27 -6.46
CA HIS A 15 -10.39 -5.28 -6.13
C HIS A 15 -10.77 -5.28 -4.64
N GLU A 16 -11.74 -6.12 -4.26
CA GLU A 16 -12.33 -6.16 -2.91
C GLU A 16 -11.30 -6.43 -1.80
N GLY A 17 -10.29 -7.27 -2.04
CA GLY A 17 -9.19 -7.48 -1.10
C GLY A 17 -8.43 -6.18 -0.75
N HIS A 18 -8.09 -5.38 -1.76
CA HIS A 18 -7.46 -4.07 -1.54
C HIS A 18 -8.39 -3.12 -0.79
N LYS A 19 -9.66 -3.04 -1.20
CA LYS A 19 -10.65 -2.16 -0.56
C LYS A 19 -10.84 -2.49 0.91
N TYR A 20 -10.93 -3.78 1.24
CA TYR A 20 -11.03 -4.22 2.63
C TYR A 20 -9.79 -3.82 3.44
N PHE A 21 -8.58 -4.14 2.95
CA PHE A 21 -7.33 -3.78 3.62
C PHE A 21 -7.23 -2.27 3.88
N LEU A 22 -7.50 -1.45 2.85
CA LEU A 22 -7.48 0.00 2.95
C LEU A 22 -8.55 0.54 3.91
N ALA A 23 -9.74 -0.06 3.92
CA ALA A 23 -10.81 0.31 4.84
C ALA A 23 -10.46 -0.03 6.30
N GLU A 24 -9.88 -1.20 6.56
CA GLU A 24 -9.42 -1.59 7.90
C GLU A 24 -8.28 -0.70 8.40
N ALA A 25 -7.33 -0.35 7.54
CA ALA A 25 -6.27 0.62 7.87
C ALA A 25 -6.87 1.99 8.22
N ALA A 26 -7.81 2.48 7.40
CA ALA A 26 -8.45 3.78 7.60
C ALA A 26 -9.28 3.87 8.89
N LYS A 27 -9.79 2.75 9.42
CA LYS A 27 -10.51 2.71 10.71
C LYS A 27 -9.59 2.90 11.92
N GLN A 28 -8.28 2.69 11.75
CA GLN A 28 -7.31 2.66 12.84
C GLN A 28 -6.43 3.90 12.95
N CYS A 29 -6.69 4.93 12.13
CA CYS A 29 -6.02 6.22 12.12
C CYS A 29 -6.99 7.34 11.73
N ASP A 30 -6.64 8.58 12.05
CA ASP A 30 -7.40 9.76 11.64
C ASP A 30 -7.13 10.16 10.18
N GLU A 31 -5.89 9.91 9.71
CA GLU A 31 -5.44 10.21 8.35
C GLU A 31 -4.61 9.04 7.81
N LEU A 32 -4.98 8.52 6.64
CA LEU A 32 -4.30 7.41 5.99
C LEU A 32 -3.52 7.90 4.76
N PHE A 33 -2.22 7.69 4.78
CA PHE A 33 -1.32 7.88 3.66
C PHE A 33 -1.19 6.57 2.88
N VAL A 34 -1.50 6.62 1.59
CA VAL A 34 -1.44 5.46 0.69
C VAL A 34 -0.27 5.68 -0.26
N VAL A 35 0.82 4.97 -0.03
CA VAL A 35 2.02 5.04 -0.86
C VAL A 35 1.90 4.06 -2.01
N VAL A 36 1.87 4.60 -3.23
CA VAL A 36 1.61 3.86 -4.46
C VAL A 36 2.89 3.75 -5.26
N ALA A 37 3.38 2.52 -5.49
CA ALA A 37 4.57 2.31 -6.32
C ALA A 37 4.34 2.90 -7.74
N THR A 38 5.34 3.60 -8.28
CA THR A 38 5.31 4.11 -9.67
C THR A 38 5.41 2.95 -10.66
N ASP A 39 5.11 3.21 -11.93
CA ASP A 39 5.11 2.16 -12.95
C ASP A 39 6.51 1.58 -13.16
N GLU A 40 7.54 2.41 -13.08
CA GLU A 40 8.97 2.05 -13.19
C GLU A 40 9.42 1.19 -12.00
N VAL A 41 9.03 1.56 -10.78
CA VAL A 41 9.36 0.78 -9.57
C VAL A 41 8.66 -0.58 -9.60
N VAL A 42 7.45 -0.64 -10.14
CA VAL A 42 6.75 -1.93 -10.33
C VAL A 42 7.49 -2.80 -11.34
N GLU A 43 7.94 -2.23 -12.46
CA GLU A 43 8.75 -2.95 -13.45
C GLU A 43 10.05 -3.46 -12.84
N GLU A 44 10.78 -2.64 -12.08
CA GLU A 44 12.02 -3.04 -11.41
C GLU A 44 11.80 -4.20 -10.44
N LEU A 45 10.75 -4.13 -9.61
CA LEU A 45 10.47 -5.12 -8.57
C LEU A 45 9.86 -6.42 -9.10
N LYS A 46 9.05 -6.35 -10.16
CA LYS A 46 8.24 -7.50 -10.65
C LYS A 46 8.65 -8.00 -12.03
N GLY A 47 9.49 -7.26 -12.75
CA GLY A 47 9.90 -7.57 -14.12
C GLY A 47 8.83 -7.28 -15.17
N HIS A 48 7.75 -6.58 -14.81
CA HIS A 48 6.70 -6.18 -15.75
C HIS A 48 5.97 -4.92 -15.28
N TYR A 49 5.41 -4.16 -16.22
CA TYR A 49 4.54 -3.02 -15.92
C TYR A 49 3.22 -3.47 -15.27
N PRO A 50 2.59 -2.61 -14.45
CA PRO A 50 1.21 -2.83 -14.02
C PRO A 50 0.25 -2.73 -15.21
N GLU A 51 -0.94 -3.32 -15.07
CA GLU A 51 -2.02 -3.23 -16.06
C GLU A 51 -2.61 -1.81 -16.15
N ARG A 52 -2.63 -1.09 -15.02
CA ARG A 52 -3.12 0.28 -14.94
C ARG A 52 -1.96 1.23 -14.64
N THR A 53 -1.94 2.35 -15.37
CA THR A 53 -0.95 3.41 -15.12
C THR A 53 -1.05 3.92 -13.69
N TYR A 54 0.04 4.49 -13.19
CA TYR A 54 0.08 5.14 -11.89
C TYR A 54 -1.11 6.09 -11.68
N GLU A 55 -1.42 6.96 -12.64
CA GLU A 55 -2.53 7.93 -12.54
C GLU A 55 -3.89 7.23 -12.43
N ASN A 56 -4.09 6.13 -13.16
CA ASN A 56 -5.32 5.36 -13.11
C ASN A 56 -5.49 4.67 -11.75
N ARG A 57 -4.41 4.12 -11.19
CA ARG A 57 -4.41 3.49 -9.86
C ARG A 57 -4.69 4.52 -8.76
N VAL A 58 -4.02 5.68 -8.81
CA VAL A 58 -4.29 6.81 -7.91
C VAL A 58 -5.74 7.30 -8.03
N GLY A 59 -6.24 7.43 -9.27
CA GLY A 59 -7.62 7.81 -9.53
C GLY A 59 -8.62 6.84 -8.90
N ALA A 60 -8.42 5.54 -9.07
CA ALA A 60 -9.28 4.51 -8.47
C ALA A 60 -9.29 4.58 -6.93
N LEU A 61 -8.13 4.81 -6.30
CA LEU A 61 -8.02 4.99 -4.85
C LEU A 61 -8.80 6.22 -4.36
N LYS A 62 -8.71 7.34 -5.09
CA LYS A 62 -9.42 8.58 -4.76
C LYS A 62 -10.93 8.47 -4.96
N VAL A 63 -11.38 7.72 -5.98
CA VAL A 63 -12.81 7.40 -6.16
C VAL A 63 -13.32 6.52 -5.03
N PHE A 64 -12.54 5.52 -4.62
CA PHE A 64 -12.91 4.65 -3.50
C PHE A 64 -12.99 5.41 -2.18
N ASN A 65 -12.00 6.24 -1.87
CA ASN A 65 -12.03 7.11 -0.70
C ASN A 65 -11.25 8.41 -0.93
N ALA A 66 -11.99 9.50 -1.14
CA ALA A 66 -11.41 10.81 -1.41
C ALA A 66 -10.55 11.38 -0.27
N ARG A 67 -10.68 10.84 0.96
CA ARG A 67 -9.90 11.30 2.12
C ARG A 67 -8.47 10.73 2.18
N PHE A 68 -8.16 9.70 1.39
CA PHE A 68 -6.82 9.11 1.36
C PHE A 68 -5.79 10.12 0.87
N GLN A 69 -4.66 10.22 1.57
CA GLN A 69 -3.50 10.99 1.15
C GLN A 69 -2.63 10.09 0.27
N VAL A 70 -2.86 10.13 -1.04
CA VAL A 70 -2.15 9.25 -1.98
C VAL A 70 -0.84 9.90 -2.39
N LEU A 71 0.27 9.18 -2.22
CA LEU A 71 1.63 9.64 -2.51
C LEU A 71 2.31 8.65 -3.45
N PRO A 72 3.19 9.11 -4.34
CA PRO A 72 4.09 8.21 -5.06
C PRO A 72 5.03 7.52 -4.06
N GLY A 73 5.33 6.26 -4.32
CA GLY A 73 6.45 5.56 -3.70
C GLY A 73 7.78 6.19 -4.10
N ASP A 74 8.82 5.87 -3.33
CA ASP A 74 10.16 6.34 -3.64
C ASP A 74 10.66 5.69 -4.94
N GLU A 75 11.33 6.48 -5.80
CA GLU A 75 11.88 6.01 -7.08
C GLU A 75 13.02 5.00 -6.88
N ILE A 76 13.79 5.17 -5.81
CA ILE A 76 14.87 4.27 -5.44
C ILE A 76 14.32 3.25 -4.44
N VAL A 77 14.24 1.99 -4.86
CA VAL A 77 13.82 0.88 -4.00
C VAL A 77 14.69 0.83 -2.74
N GLY A 78 14.05 0.88 -1.58
CA GLY A 78 14.73 0.79 -0.28
C GLY A 78 15.33 2.11 0.24
N SER A 79 15.06 3.26 -0.41
CA SER A 79 15.46 4.56 0.16
C SER A 79 14.62 4.92 1.39
N TRP A 80 13.33 4.56 1.36
CA TRP A 80 12.37 4.79 2.45
C TRP A 80 12.25 6.27 2.87
N GLU A 81 12.49 7.20 1.95
CA GLU A 81 12.41 8.64 2.16
C GLU A 81 10.99 9.09 2.53
N VAL A 82 9.98 8.36 2.09
CA VAL A 82 8.58 8.67 2.42
C VAL A 82 8.33 8.71 3.94
N PHE A 83 9.09 7.93 4.72
CA PHE A 83 8.99 7.97 6.18
C PHE A 83 9.53 9.27 6.78
N GLU A 84 10.54 9.89 6.16
CA GLU A 84 11.07 11.17 6.60
C GLU A 84 10.11 12.32 6.28
N LYS A 85 9.44 12.22 5.12
CA LYS A 85 8.48 13.21 4.60
C LYS A 85 7.18 13.22 5.42
N VAL A 86 6.63 12.04 5.72
CA VAL A 86 5.31 11.91 6.36
C VAL A 86 5.39 11.68 7.87
N ARG A 87 6.38 10.92 8.35
CA ARG A 87 6.52 10.49 9.75
C ARG A 87 5.25 9.87 10.33
N PRO A 88 4.77 8.74 9.77
CA PRO A 88 3.55 8.11 10.24
C PRO A 88 3.70 7.57 11.67
N ASP A 89 2.62 7.60 12.44
CA ASP A 89 2.58 6.99 13.78
C ASP A 89 2.56 5.46 13.72
N ILE A 90 2.00 4.90 12.63
CA ILE A 90 1.92 3.46 12.40
C ILE A 90 1.91 3.13 10.90
N VAL A 91 2.54 2.02 10.53
CA VAL A 91 2.41 1.42 9.19
C VAL A 91 1.50 0.20 9.26
N PHE A 92 0.51 0.12 8.38
CA PHE A 92 -0.33 -1.06 8.23
C PHE A 92 0.17 -1.92 7.08
N LEU A 93 0.31 -3.21 7.34
CA LEU A 93 0.86 -4.17 6.38
C LEU A 93 -0.18 -5.22 6.01
N GLY A 94 -0.18 -5.60 4.73
CA GLY A 94 -0.82 -6.83 4.29
C GLY A 94 -0.04 -8.06 4.80
N TYR A 95 -0.74 -9.19 4.95
CA TYR A 95 -0.18 -10.46 5.44
C TYR A 95 1.03 -10.99 4.66
N ASP A 96 1.22 -10.53 3.41
CA ASP A 96 2.30 -10.93 2.51
C ASP A 96 3.49 -9.95 2.49
N GLN A 97 3.45 -8.87 3.28
CA GLN A 97 4.46 -7.81 3.26
C GLN A 97 5.58 -7.99 4.31
N GLU A 98 6.08 -9.22 4.48
CA GLU A 98 7.10 -9.53 5.50
C GLU A 98 8.43 -8.80 5.25
N ALA A 99 8.83 -8.61 3.99
CA ALA A 99 10.04 -7.85 3.64
C ALA A 99 9.96 -6.38 4.11
N ILE A 100 8.78 -5.76 4.04
CA ILE A 100 8.55 -4.41 4.56
C ILE A 100 8.58 -4.45 6.09
N ALA A 101 7.99 -5.46 6.72
CA ALA A 101 8.01 -5.61 8.17
C ALA A 101 9.45 -5.73 8.72
N GLU A 102 10.33 -6.45 8.03
CA GLU A 102 11.74 -6.55 8.41
C GLU A 102 12.45 -5.19 8.41
N GLU A 103 12.26 -4.38 7.38
CA GLU A 103 12.79 -3.01 7.35
C GLU A 103 12.24 -2.17 8.52
N LEU A 104 10.92 -2.22 8.74
CA LEU A 104 10.29 -1.44 9.81
C LEU A 104 10.82 -1.83 11.19
N ARG A 105 11.11 -3.12 11.42
CA ARG A 105 11.76 -3.59 12.65
C ARG A 105 13.15 -2.99 12.82
N GLN A 106 13.96 -2.96 11.76
CA GLN A 106 15.31 -2.36 11.81
C GLN A 106 15.26 -0.87 12.13
N ARG A 107 14.27 -0.16 11.57
CA ARG A 107 14.01 1.27 11.82
C ARG A 107 13.31 1.56 13.14
N LYS A 108 12.86 0.52 13.87
CA LYS A 108 12.02 0.63 15.07
C LYS A 108 10.74 1.42 14.82
N MET A 109 10.17 1.30 13.62
CA MET A 109 8.91 1.92 13.26
C MET A 109 7.74 1.04 13.73
N PRO A 110 6.69 1.61 14.36
CA PRO A 110 5.51 0.86 14.72
C PRO A 110 4.76 0.36 13.48
N PHE A 111 4.37 -0.92 13.48
CA PHE A 111 3.57 -1.49 12.42
C PHE A 111 2.57 -2.52 12.93
N LEU A 112 1.54 -2.79 12.12
CA LEU A 112 0.51 -3.78 12.38
C LEU A 112 0.15 -4.51 11.10
N PHE A 113 0.15 -5.83 11.13
CA PHE A 113 -0.45 -6.64 10.08
C PHE A 113 -1.97 -6.61 10.20
N LEU A 114 -2.64 -6.37 9.08
CA LEU A 114 -4.09 -6.44 8.99
C LEU A 114 -4.51 -7.74 8.31
N ASP A 115 -5.60 -8.32 8.82
CA ASP A 115 -6.16 -9.54 8.26
C ASP A 115 -6.56 -9.34 6.80
N ALA A 116 -6.36 -10.37 5.99
CA ALA A 116 -6.87 -10.40 4.63
C ALA A 116 -8.35 -10.80 4.61
N HIS A 117 -9.12 -10.14 3.75
CA HIS A 117 -10.45 -10.60 3.40
C HIS A 117 -10.35 -11.81 2.49
N HIS A 118 -10.51 -13.02 3.03
CA HIS A 118 -10.51 -14.28 2.29
C HIS A 118 -9.26 -14.45 1.38
N PRO A 119 -8.05 -14.61 1.95
CA PRO A 119 -6.80 -14.71 1.19
C PRO A 119 -6.80 -15.84 0.14
N GLU A 120 -7.59 -16.88 0.36
CA GLU A 120 -7.83 -18.01 -0.55
C GLU A 120 -8.59 -17.64 -1.84
N ARG A 121 -9.27 -16.49 -1.89
CA ARG A 121 -10.17 -16.10 -2.99
C ARG A 121 -9.76 -14.83 -3.74
N TYR A 122 -9.04 -13.91 -3.12
CA TYR A 122 -8.79 -12.56 -3.67
C TYR A 122 -7.32 -12.17 -3.84
N LYS A 123 -6.40 -13.13 -3.89
CA LYS A 123 -5.00 -12.84 -4.19
C LYS A 123 -4.87 -12.39 -5.64
N SER A 124 -4.24 -11.24 -5.90
CA SER A 124 -4.09 -10.68 -7.25
C SER A 124 -3.38 -11.64 -8.20
N SER A 125 -2.48 -12.49 -7.70
CA SER A 125 -1.80 -13.54 -8.49
C SER A 125 -2.71 -14.69 -8.95
N LEU A 126 -3.96 -14.77 -8.48
CA LEU A 126 -4.95 -15.77 -8.87
C LEU A 126 -5.99 -15.24 -9.85
N MET A 127 -6.04 -13.91 -10.08
CA MET A 127 -7.06 -13.28 -10.93
C MET A 127 -6.67 -13.16 -12.40
N HIS A 128 -5.47 -13.62 -12.81
CA HIS A 128 -5.02 -13.69 -14.22
C HIS A 128 -5.46 -14.96 -14.97
N LEU A 129 -6.45 -15.69 -14.46
CA LEU A 129 -6.96 -16.92 -15.07
C LEU A 129 -8.38 -16.71 -15.62
N GLU A 130 -8.58 -15.82 -16.59
CA GLU A 130 -9.66 -15.92 -17.60
C GLU A 130 -9.21 -15.34 -18.95
#